data_AF-A0A2N2NDV9-F1
#
_entry.id   AF-A0A2N2NDV9-F1
#
_cell.length_a   1.000
_cell.length_b   1.000
_cell.length_c   1.000
_cell.angle_alpha   90.00
_cell.angle_beta   90.00
_cell.angle_gamma   90.00
#
_symmetry.space_group_name_H-M   'P 1'
#
loop_
_entity.id
_entity.type
_entity.pdbx_description
1 polymer ?
#
loop_
_entity_poly.entity_id
_entity_poly.type
_entity_poly.pdbx_seq_one_letter_code
_entity_poly.pdbx_strand_id
1 'polypeptide(L)'
;MEGQRFLDKLFPWLVWIVSLINAIWLMLIPGEKSGSFLNISFQRLILIGLILLPGIVLLLVRTKWGKALATRFAERISITISIISFWSLIGVVFFLLMPYARYRLELSQESWLRLLPVVVTYGLTALFWIGYKWMQLRSQFVPETMADSREVFIDFARGFAILLAVGSHAFYVFGYAVLFGDAMYQVMSFTRLATPSFILITGMMFELVYLRKAEKHGFKTMVQSLVSRAVQCYLAYGVTVLIEWFNTHLSTGDAQLAFIFLGNSLFSGILQFYTLFLLLAIPIIWLRRRFGIWLIMMLPVVVWLGEILLDRLAWPSPEQPLGHLTALLFGHPAVSNFSMWHALTFMAFGMLVGYMLKCSKQEGNWKSFQITLLRLFLICLVISLVTVLPTSWDMFFFDFSNTFRIHHELPYYSIGSMGAFLLLWITWKLRRFLAHSWLEHTVITLGRDSLWAFAVGNSLVAVLPALSTQTWYVVLFVALVLGGSIVVIKAKKLLNS
;
A
#
# COMPACT_ATOMS: atom_id res chain seq x y z
N MET A 1 24.68 2.21 -26.56
CA MET A 1 23.86 1.48 -27.56
C MET A 1 24.15 -0.02 -27.60
N GLU A 2 25.42 -0.46 -27.48
CA GLU A 2 25.77 -1.90 -27.52
C GLU A 2 25.15 -2.73 -26.39
N GLY A 3 25.16 -2.22 -25.15
CA GLY A 3 24.54 -2.90 -24.02
C GLY A 3 23.04 -3.18 -24.19
N GLN A 4 22.31 -2.28 -24.87
CA GLN A 4 20.88 -2.47 -25.12
C GLN A 4 20.63 -3.56 -26.17
N ARG A 5 21.42 -3.59 -27.25
CA ARG A 5 21.35 -4.67 -28.26
C ARG A 5 21.68 -6.05 -27.67
N PHE A 6 22.59 -6.10 -26.71
CA PHE A 6 22.91 -7.34 -26.00
C PHE A 6 21.71 -7.82 -25.16
N LEU A 7 21.12 -6.93 -24.37
CA LEU A 7 19.95 -7.24 -23.55
C LEU A 7 18.73 -7.70 -24.38
N ASP A 8 18.47 -7.04 -25.52
CA ASP A 8 17.38 -7.41 -26.43
C ASP A 8 17.54 -8.82 -27.00
N LYS A 9 18.79 -9.28 -27.19
CA LYS A 9 19.08 -10.63 -27.65
C LYS A 9 19.01 -11.66 -26.52
N LEU A 10 19.49 -11.30 -25.33
CA LEU A 10 19.62 -12.20 -24.18
C LEU A 10 18.27 -12.50 -23.51
N PHE A 11 17.42 -11.49 -23.34
CA PHE A 11 16.17 -11.61 -22.58
C PHE A 11 15.24 -12.75 -23.06
N PRO A 12 14.93 -12.90 -24.36
CA PRO A 12 14.09 -14.01 -24.84
C PRO A 12 14.69 -15.39 -24.57
N TRP A 13 16.02 -15.51 -24.63
CA TRP A 13 16.71 -16.77 -24.35
C TRP A 13 16.66 -17.13 -22.87
N LEU A 14 16.82 -16.16 -21.97
CA LEU A 14 16.69 -16.40 -20.53
C LEU A 14 15.28 -16.88 -20.17
N VAL A 15 14.24 -16.25 -20.72
CA VAL A 15 12.85 -16.69 -20.48
C VAL A 15 12.60 -18.09 -21.04
N TRP A 16 13.11 -18.41 -22.24
CA TRP A 16 13.02 -19.74 -22.81
C TRP A 16 13.71 -20.80 -21.95
N ILE A 17 14.95 -20.54 -21.51
CA ILE A 17 15.73 -21.45 -20.65
C ILE A 17 15.01 -21.70 -19.33
N VAL A 18 14.51 -20.66 -18.66
CA VAL A 18 13.74 -20.80 -17.41
C VAL A 18 12.48 -21.63 -17.64
N SER A 19 11.74 -21.37 -18.73
CA SER A 19 10.55 -22.14 -19.09
C SER A 19 10.89 -23.62 -19.30
N LEU A 20 11.98 -23.92 -20.00
CA LEU A 20 12.42 -25.29 -20.26
C LEU A 20 12.84 -26.02 -18.97
N ILE A 21 13.66 -25.36 -18.13
CA ILE A 21 14.09 -25.91 -16.84
C ILE A 21 12.89 -26.24 -15.95
N ASN A 22 11.92 -25.33 -15.86
CA ASN A 22 10.72 -25.55 -15.05
C ASN A 22 9.76 -26.60 -15.65
N ALA A 23 9.71 -26.74 -16.98
CA ALA A 23 8.95 -27.81 -17.62
C ALA A 23 9.57 -29.18 -17.32
N ILE A 24 10.91 -29.28 -17.38
CA ILE A 24 11.65 -30.49 -16.97
C ILE A 24 11.42 -30.78 -15.49
N TRP A 25 11.51 -29.76 -14.62
CA TRP A 25 11.24 -29.90 -13.20
C TRP A 25 9.84 -30.45 -12.94
N LEU A 26 8.80 -29.92 -13.61
CA LEU A 26 7.44 -30.42 -13.50
C LEU A 26 7.32 -31.90 -13.93
N MET A 27 8.07 -32.33 -14.96
CA MET A 27 8.09 -33.73 -15.39
C MET A 27 8.72 -34.66 -14.34
N LEU A 28 9.70 -34.18 -13.58
CA LEU A 28 10.40 -34.94 -12.55
C LEU A 28 9.59 -35.09 -11.25
N ILE A 29 8.55 -34.27 -11.02
CA ILE A 29 7.68 -34.39 -9.85
C ILE A 29 6.84 -35.68 -9.99
N PRO A 30 6.89 -36.64 -9.05
CA PRO A 30 6.06 -37.84 -9.09
C PRO A 30 4.57 -37.52 -8.81
N GLY A 31 3.61 -38.33 -9.29
CA GLY A 31 2.26 -38.29 -8.69
C GLY A 31 0.99 -38.53 -9.52
N GLU A 32 1.02 -39.07 -10.74
CA GLU A 32 -0.23 -39.51 -11.41
C GLU A 32 -0.09 -40.95 -11.88
N LYS A 33 -0.71 -41.88 -11.14
CA LYS A 33 -0.73 -43.30 -11.47
C LYS A 33 -1.82 -43.68 -12.49
N SER A 34 -2.56 -42.73 -13.06
CA SER A 34 -3.67 -43.04 -13.97
C SER A 34 -3.25 -43.03 -15.44
N GLY A 35 -3.51 -44.15 -16.11
CA GLY A 35 -3.12 -44.41 -17.50
C GLY A 35 -3.69 -43.38 -18.47
N SER A 36 -2.80 -42.68 -19.17
CA SER A 36 -3.09 -42.06 -20.47
C SER A 36 -1.79 -41.86 -21.26
N PHE A 37 -1.95 -41.56 -22.55
CA PHE A 37 -0.95 -41.44 -23.61
C PHE A 37 0.44 -40.99 -23.11
N LEU A 38 1.46 -41.85 -23.25
CA LEU A 38 2.86 -41.61 -22.82
C LEU A 38 3.11 -41.49 -21.30
N ASN A 39 2.21 -41.97 -20.43
CA ASN A 39 2.31 -41.86 -18.96
C ASN A 39 2.28 -40.41 -18.41
N ILE A 40 1.72 -39.46 -19.17
CA ILE A 40 1.59 -38.06 -18.76
C ILE A 40 0.09 -37.72 -18.68
N SER A 41 -0.38 -37.20 -17.54
CA SER A 41 -1.76 -36.75 -17.43
C SER A 41 -2.06 -35.54 -18.30
N PHE A 42 -3.32 -35.39 -18.70
CA PHE A 42 -3.81 -34.19 -19.39
C PHE A 42 -3.56 -32.90 -18.58
N GLN A 43 -3.72 -32.95 -17.25
CA GLN A 43 -3.44 -31.81 -16.39
C GLN A 43 -1.97 -31.39 -16.47
N ARG A 44 -1.03 -32.36 -16.47
CA ARG A 44 0.39 -32.08 -16.61
C ARG A 44 0.71 -31.48 -17.98
N LEU A 45 0.08 -31.95 -19.05
CA LEU A 45 0.23 -31.36 -20.39
C LEU A 45 -0.22 -29.88 -20.41
N ILE A 46 -1.34 -29.55 -19.77
CA ILE A 46 -1.80 -28.16 -19.64
C ILE A 46 -0.75 -27.32 -18.90
N LEU A 47 -0.24 -27.81 -17.77
CA LEU A 47 0.76 -27.10 -16.97
C LEU A 47 2.08 -26.90 -17.73
N ILE A 48 2.55 -27.91 -18.48
CA ILE A 48 3.71 -27.80 -19.37
C ILE A 48 3.44 -26.73 -20.44
N GLY A 49 2.26 -26.74 -21.06
CA GLY A 49 1.85 -25.71 -22.02
C GLY A 49 1.90 -24.31 -21.42
N LEU A 50 1.37 -24.13 -20.20
CA LEU A 50 1.40 -22.86 -19.48
C LEU A 50 2.81 -22.40 -19.13
N ILE A 51 3.72 -23.32 -18.77
CA ILE A 51 5.13 -23.04 -18.49
C ILE A 51 5.87 -22.60 -19.75
N LEU A 52 5.65 -23.29 -20.87
CA LEU A 52 6.36 -22.98 -22.13
C LEU A 52 5.80 -21.74 -22.84
N LEU A 53 4.56 -21.36 -22.57
CA LEU A 53 3.86 -20.26 -23.26
C LEU A 53 4.66 -18.94 -23.30
N PRO A 54 5.23 -18.40 -22.21
CA PRO A 54 5.98 -17.14 -22.26
C PRO A 54 7.18 -17.21 -23.19
N GLY A 55 7.90 -18.33 -23.16
CA GLY A 55 9.04 -18.60 -24.04
C GLY A 55 8.63 -18.70 -25.51
N ILE A 56 7.55 -19.45 -25.81
CA ILE A 56 7.01 -19.58 -27.17
C ILE A 56 6.59 -18.21 -27.71
N VAL A 57 5.85 -17.43 -26.91
CA VAL A 57 5.38 -16.09 -27.30
C VAL A 57 6.56 -15.17 -27.63
N LEU A 58 7.62 -15.17 -26.82
CA LEU A 58 8.81 -14.35 -27.08
C LEU A 58 9.57 -14.80 -28.33
N LEU A 59 9.65 -16.10 -28.62
CA LEU A 59 10.24 -16.62 -29.86
C LEU A 59 9.39 -16.25 -31.09
N LEU A 60 8.06 -16.34 -30.98
CA LEU A 60 7.13 -15.92 -32.04
C LEU A 60 7.26 -14.42 -32.34
N VAL A 61 7.41 -13.58 -31.32
CA VAL A 61 7.66 -12.13 -31.49
C VAL A 61 8.97 -11.85 -32.24
N ARG A 62 9.96 -12.76 -32.22
CA ARG A 62 11.21 -12.60 -33.00
C ARG A 62 11.09 -12.97 -34.48
N THR A 63 10.03 -13.67 -34.88
CA THR A 63 9.77 -13.97 -36.31
C THR A 63 9.56 -12.68 -37.10
N LYS A 64 9.67 -12.72 -38.44
CA LYS A 64 9.44 -11.53 -39.29
C LYS A 64 8.06 -10.92 -39.04
N TRP A 65 7.04 -11.76 -38.93
CA TRP A 65 5.65 -11.33 -38.69
C TRP A 65 5.46 -10.78 -37.28
N GLY A 66 6.01 -11.47 -36.27
CA GLY A 66 6.01 -11.01 -34.89
C GLY A 66 6.69 -9.65 -34.71
N LYS A 67 7.80 -9.41 -35.41
CA LYS A 67 8.48 -8.10 -35.41
C LYS A 67 7.61 -7.01 -36.00
N ALA A 68 6.92 -7.26 -37.12
CA ALA A 68 6.04 -6.28 -37.76
C ALA A 68 4.84 -5.92 -36.86
N LEU A 69 4.27 -6.91 -36.16
CA LEU A 69 3.21 -6.68 -35.18
C LEU A 69 3.72 -5.91 -33.95
N ALA A 70 4.89 -6.33 -33.44
CA ALA A 70 5.52 -5.73 -32.28
C ALA A 70 5.95 -4.29 -32.55
N THR A 71 6.39 -3.92 -33.75
CA THR A 71 6.69 -2.52 -34.08
C THR A 71 5.42 -1.67 -34.16
N ARG A 72 4.34 -2.20 -34.74
CA ARG A 72 3.07 -1.48 -34.87
C ARG A 72 2.41 -1.19 -33.52
N PHE A 73 2.56 -2.10 -32.55
CA PHE A 73 1.92 -2.00 -31.24
C PHE A 73 2.93 -1.96 -30.08
N ALA A 74 4.19 -1.57 -30.33
CA ALA A 74 5.31 -1.70 -29.40
C ALA A 74 5.00 -1.12 -28.03
N GLU A 75 4.45 0.09 -28.01
CA GLU A 75 4.12 0.81 -26.78
C GLU A 75 3.01 0.10 -26.00
N ARG A 76 1.88 -0.24 -26.65
CA ARG A 76 0.76 -0.94 -26.01
C ARG A 76 1.19 -2.31 -25.48
N ILE A 77 1.92 -3.09 -26.28
CA ILE A 77 2.44 -4.40 -25.88
C ILE A 77 3.37 -4.24 -24.68
N SER A 78 4.29 -3.27 -24.71
CA SER A 78 5.20 -3.02 -23.60
C SER A 78 4.45 -2.63 -22.33
N ILE A 79 3.42 -1.79 -22.41
CA ILE A 79 2.61 -1.38 -21.26
C ILE A 79 1.88 -2.61 -20.69
N THR A 80 1.22 -3.38 -21.54
CA THR A 80 0.47 -4.58 -21.14
C THR A 80 1.37 -5.63 -20.49
N ILE A 81 2.52 -5.96 -21.10
CA ILE A 81 3.47 -6.91 -20.51
C ILE A 81 3.99 -6.41 -19.16
N SER A 82 4.27 -5.11 -19.02
CA SER A 82 4.72 -4.58 -17.73
C SER A 82 3.64 -4.65 -16.65
N ILE A 83 2.37 -4.34 -16.98
CA ILE A 83 1.24 -4.47 -16.06
C ILE A 83 1.08 -5.93 -15.64
N ILE A 84 1.03 -6.86 -16.60
CA ILE A 84 0.92 -8.29 -16.33
C ILE A 84 2.09 -8.76 -15.45
N SER A 85 3.33 -8.41 -15.81
CA SER A 85 4.52 -8.78 -15.03
C SER A 85 4.44 -8.29 -13.59
N PHE A 86 4.02 -7.05 -13.37
CA PHE A 86 3.85 -6.49 -12.04
C PHE A 86 2.83 -7.30 -11.21
N TRP A 87 1.67 -7.60 -11.79
CA TRP A 87 0.65 -8.41 -11.12
C TRP A 87 1.08 -9.86 -10.91
N SER A 88 1.82 -10.45 -11.85
CA SER A 88 2.40 -11.78 -11.70
C SER A 88 3.35 -11.85 -10.52
N LEU A 89 4.18 -10.84 -10.27
CA LEU A 89 5.04 -10.82 -9.07
C LEU A 89 4.24 -10.78 -7.77
N ILE A 90 3.18 -9.97 -7.74
CA ILE A 90 2.28 -9.93 -6.58
C ILE A 90 1.66 -11.32 -6.36
N GLY A 91 1.14 -11.94 -7.42
CA GLY A 91 0.58 -13.29 -7.36
C GLY A 91 1.59 -14.36 -6.91
N VAL A 92 2.84 -14.27 -7.35
CA VAL A 92 3.93 -15.16 -6.93
C VAL A 92 4.21 -15.04 -5.44
N VAL A 93 4.26 -13.81 -4.90
CA VAL A 93 4.44 -13.60 -3.46
C VAL A 93 3.30 -14.28 -2.69
N PHE A 94 2.05 -14.09 -3.09
CA PHE A 94 0.91 -14.76 -2.44
C PHE A 94 0.99 -16.29 -2.52
N PHE A 95 1.36 -16.84 -3.68
CA PHE A 95 1.50 -18.29 -3.85
C PHE A 95 2.65 -18.89 -3.02
N LEU A 96 3.78 -18.18 -2.91
CA LEU A 96 4.93 -18.61 -2.10
C LEU A 96 4.66 -18.51 -0.60
N LEU A 97 3.78 -17.59 -0.19
CA LEU A 97 3.29 -17.53 1.19
C LEU A 97 2.28 -18.64 1.50
N MET A 98 1.76 -19.34 0.47
CA MET A 98 0.70 -20.32 0.64
C MET A 98 1.02 -21.49 1.59
N PRO A 99 2.24 -22.07 1.61
CA PRO A 99 2.58 -23.13 2.56
C PRO A 99 2.68 -22.68 4.02
N TYR A 100 3.03 -21.41 4.24
CA TYR A 100 3.17 -20.82 5.58
C TYR A 100 1.85 -20.31 6.13
N ALA A 101 0.87 -20.23 5.24
CA ALA A 101 -0.45 -19.79 5.52
C ALA A 101 -1.34 -21.01 5.72
N ARG A 102 -2.19 -21.00 6.74
CA ARG A 102 -3.22 -22.04 6.98
C ARG A 102 -4.35 -21.95 5.93
N TYR A 103 -4.01 -21.67 4.66
CA TYR A 103 -4.98 -21.59 3.58
C TYR A 103 -5.81 -22.88 3.56
N ARG A 104 -7.12 -22.76 3.78
CA ARG A 104 -8.13 -23.78 3.47
C ARG A 104 -8.30 -24.01 1.96
N LEU A 105 -7.33 -23.61 1.14
CA LEU A 105 -7.15 -24.27 -0.15
C LEU A 105 -6.52 -25.60 0.22
N GLU A 106 -7.33 -26.65 0.32
CA GLU A 106 -6.86 -28.05 0.30
C GLU A 106 -6.25 -28.38 -1.08
N LEU A 107 -5.40 -27.50 -1.61
CA LEU A 107 -4.42 -27.88 -2.59
C LEU A 107 -3.55 -28.89 -1.88
N SER A 108 -3.74 -30.15 -2.24
CA SER A 108 -2.84 -31.21 -1.80
C SER A 108 -1.41 -30.74 -2.01
N GLN A 109 -0.50 -31.09 -1.10
CA GLN A 109 0.91 -30.72 -1.21
C GLN A 109 1.47 -31.06 -2.59
N GLU A 110 0.98 -32.15 -3.19
CA GLU A 110 1.29 -32.55 -4.56
C GLU A 110 0.80 -31.53 -5.61
N SER A 111 -0.43 -31.04 -5.50
CA SER A 111 -0.98 -30.03 -6.42
C SER A 111 -0.22 -28.70 -6.31
N TRP A 112 0.13 -28.30 -5.08
CA TRP A 112 0.95 -27.10 -4.86
C TRP A 112 2.35 -27.27 -5.47
N LEU A 113 3.01 -28.40 -5.23
CA LEU A 113 4.32 -28.71 -5.82
C LEU A 113 4.27 -28.73 -7.36
N ARG A 114 3.18 -29.21 -7.97
CA ARG A 114 3.00 -29.20 -9.44
C ARG A 114 2.73 -27.81 -9.99
N LEU A 115 2.08 -26.92 -9.23
CA LEU A 115 1.86 -25.54 -9.64
C LEU A 115 3.11 -24.67 -9.43
N LEU A 116 4.00 -25.04 -8.51
CA LEU A 116 5.20 -24.28 -8.17
C LEU A 116 6.10 -23.98 -9.40
N PRO A 117 6.43 -24.91 -10.31
CA PRO A 117 7.18 -24.60 -11.54
C PRO A 117 6.49 -23.56 -12.43
N VAL A 118 5.15 -23.58 -12.50
CA VAL A 118 4.39 -22.55 -13.24
C VAL A 118 4.63 -21.19 -12.59
N VAL A 119 4.40 -21.09 -11.27
CA VAL A 119 4.55 -19.83 -10.54
C VAL A 119 5.98 -19.29 -10.62
N VAL A 120 6.99 -20.15 -10.46
CA VAL A 120 8.41 -19.78 -10.60
C VAL A 120 8.70 -19.28 -12.02
N THR A 121 8.13 -19.90 -13.06
CA THR A 121 8.32 -19.44 -14.45
C THR A 121 7.79 -18.02 -14.65
N TYR A 122 6.54 -17.77 -14.25
CA TYR A 122 5.94 -16.44 -14.41
C TYR A 122 6.60 -15.39 -13.50
N GLY A 123 7.01 -15.77 -12.30
CA GLY A 123 7.74 -14.91 -11.37
C GLY A 123 9.11 -14.50 -11.90
N LEU A 124 9.92 -15.44 -12.37
CA LEU A 124 11.23 -15.15 -12.96
C LEU A 124 11.10 -14.38 -14.27
N THR A 125 10.12 -14.71 -15.12
CA THR A 125 9.84 -13.97 -16.36
C THR A 125 9.50 -12.51 -16.05
N ALA A 126 8.64 -12.28 -15.06
CA ALA A 126 8.28 -10.94 -14.61
C ALA A 126 9.48 -10.19 -14.01
N LEU A 127 10.32 -10.85 -13.19
CA LEU A 127 11.55 -10.26 -12.65
C LEU A 127 12.52 -9.88 -13.77
N PHE A 128 12.73 -10.75 -14.76
CA PHE A 128 13.58 -10.45 -15.91
C PHE A 128 13.02 -9.29 -16.73
N TRP A 129 11.71 -9.21 -16.92
CA TRP A 129 11.09 -8.10 -17.66
C TRP A 129 11.28 -6.77 -16.93
N ILE A 130 11.04 -6.76 -15.61
CA ILE A 130 11.26 -5.58 -14.77
C ILE A 130 12.73 -5.19 -14.75
N GLY A 131 13.65 -6.15 -14.63
CA GLY A 131 15.10 -5.92 -14.69
C GLY A 131 15.54 -5.38 -16.05
N TYR A 132 15.01 -5.92 -17.14
CA TYR A 132 15.22 -5.43 -18.50
C TYR A 132 14.76 -3.97 -18.64
N LYS A 133 13.55 -3.64 -18.17
CA LYS A 133 13.02 -2.27 -18.17
C LYS A 133 13.83 -1.34 -17.29
N TRP A 134 14.28 -1.82 -16.13
CA TRP A 134 15.14 -1.06 -15.23
C TRP A 134 16.47 -0.68 -15.90
N MET A 135 17.12 -1.63 -16.58
CA MET A 135 18.37 -1.37 -17.31
C MET A 135 18.14 -0.43 -18.49
N GLN A 136 17.04 -0.59 -19.23
CA GLN A 136 16.66 0.30 -20.32
C GLN A 136 16.50 1.74 -19.80
N LEU A 137 15.81 1.92 -18.68
CA LEU A 137 15.60 3.22 -18.05
C LEU A 137 16.88 3.86 -17.52
N ARG A 138 17.81 3.08 -16.97
CA ARG A 138 19.10 3.61 -16.50
C ARG A 138 19.91 4.24 -17.63
N SER A 139 19.70 3.79 -18.87
CA SER A 139 20.39 4.31 -20.05
C SER A 139 19.71 5.53 -20.70
N GLN A 140 18.47 5.86 -20.32
CA GLN A 140 17.75 7.01 -20.88
C GLN A 140 18.08 8.29 -20.11
N PHE A 141 18.41 9.35 -20.85
CA PHE A 141 18.52 10.70 -20.30
C PHE A 141 17.11 11.17 -19.89
N VAL A 142 16.91 11.45 -18.61
CA VAL A 142 15.64 11.99 -18.11
C VAL A 142 15.59 13.47 -18.51
N PRO A 143 14.66 13.90 -19.38
CA PRO A 143 14.52 15.31 -19.68
C PRO A 143 14.19 16.07 -18.39
N GLU A 144 14.93 17.14 -18.09
CA GLU A 144 14.64 18.05 -16.97
C GLU A 144 13.24 18.70 -17.08
N THR A 145 12.62 18.59 -18.25
CA THR A 145 11.38 19.27 -18.64
C THR A 145 10.09 18.59 -18.21
N MET A 146 10.12 17.39 -17.62
CA MET A 146 8.97 16.84 -16.87
C MET A 146 8.88 17.49 -15.48
N ALA A 147 8.98 18.82 -15.44
CA ALA A 147 8.74 19.69 -14.29
C ALA A 147 7.25 19.77 -13.95
N ASP A 148 6.50 18.69 -14.16
CA ASP A 148 5.18 18.58 -13.59
C ASP A 148 5.37 18.32 -12.10
N SER A 149 4.80 19.21 -11.29
CA SER A 149 5.12 19.41 -9.87
C SER A 149 4.85 18.21 -8.93
N ARG A 150 4.48 17.07 -9.50
CA ARG A 150 3.95 15.90 -8.82
C ARG A 150 5.02 14.83 -8.65
N GLU A 151 5.36 14.56 -7.40
CA GLU A 151 6.40 13.59 -7.03
C GLU A 151 5.86 12.15 -7.09
N VAL A 152 6.14 11.45 -8.19
CA VAL A 152 5.60 10.11 -8.49
C VAL A 152 5.90 9.07 -7.40
N PHE A 153 7.06 9.16 -6.74
CA PHE A 153 7.42 8.24 -5.66
C PHE A 153 6.52 8.40 -4.43
N ILE A 154 6.04 9.62 -4.16
CA ILE A 154 5.10 9.88 -3.05
C ILE A 154 3.74 9.27 -3.39
N ASP A 155 3.27 9.42 -4.63
CA ASP A 155 2.05 8.77 -5.09
C ASP A 155 2.17 7.24 -4.97
N PHE A 156 3.29 6.66 -5.36
CA PHE A 156 3.52 5.23 -5.21
C PHE A 156 3.52 4.79 -3.73
N ALA A 157 4.26 5.47 -2.86
CA ALA A 157 4.30 5.16 -1.42
C ALA A 157 2.91 5.23 -0.79
N ARG A 158 2.13 6.26 -1.18
CA ARG A 158 0.74 6.44 -0.76
C ARG A 158 -0.15 5.31 -1.27
N GLY A 159 -0.04 4.95 -2.54
CA GLY A 159 -0.75 3.81 -3.14
C GLY A 159 -0.43 2.49 -2.45
N PHE A 160 0.83 2.28 -2.10
CA PHE A 160 1.29 1.09 -1.41
C PHE A 160 0.73 1.01 0.01
N ALA A 161 0.70 2.13 0.74
CA ALA A 161 0.05 2.20 2.05
C ALA A 161 -1.45 1.88 1.96
N ILE A 162 -2.16 2.37 0.93
CA ILE A 162 -3.57 2.02 0.69
C ILE A 162 -3.73 0.52 0.45
N LEU A 163 -2.88 -0.06 -0.41
CA LEU A 163 -2.89 -1.49 -0.69
C LEU A 163 -2.72 -2.31 0.58
N LEU A 164 -1.78 -1.94 1.45
CA LEU A 164 -1.58 -2.62 2.73
C LEU A 164 -2.77 -2.43 3.70
N ALA A 165 -3.37 -1.25 3.75
CA ALA A 165 -4.52 -0.98 4.62
C ALA A 165 -5.76 -1.77 4.17
N VAL A 166 -6.13 -1.70 2.89
CA VAL A 166 -7.28 -2.45 2.36
C VAL A 166 -7.01 -3.95 2.39
N GLY A 167 -5.77 -4.37 2.13
CA GLY A 167 -5.33 -5.75 2.32
C GLY A 167 -5.51 -6.22 3.77
N SER A 168 -5.17 -5.39 4.75
CA SER A 168 -5.40 -5.68 6.18
C SER A 168 -6.88 -5.89 6.50
N HIS A 169 -7.76 -5.05 5.96
CA HIS A 169 -9.20 -5.17 6.17
C HIS A 169 -9.74 -6.47 5.56
N ALA A 170 -9.28 -6.82 4.34
CA ALA A 170 -9.61 -8.11 3.74
C ALA A 170 -9.13 -9.28 4.62
N PHE A 171 -7.87 -9.25 5.05
CA PHE A 171 -7.31 -10.31 5.89
C PHE A 171 -8.01 -10.45 7.24
N TYR A 172 -8.50 -9.33 7.79
CA TYR A 172 -9.31 -9.33 9.00
C TYR A 172 -10.66 -10.04 8.77
N VAL A 173 -11.39 -9.68 7.70
CA VAL A 173 -12.67 -10.32 7.36
C VAL A 173 -12.53 -11.82 7.12
N PHE A 174 -11.47 -12.24 6.43
CA PHE A 174 -11.21 -13.66 6.16
C PHE A 174 -10.51 -14.39 7.33
N GLY A 175 -10.18 -13.67 8.41
CA GLY A 175 -9.50 -14.19 9.59
C GLY A 175 -8.00 -14.37 9.41
N TYR A 176 -7.19 -13.49 10.01
CA TYR A 176 -5.72 -13.56 9.98
C TYR A 176 -5.17 -14.92 10.42
N ALA A 177 -5.72 -15.52 11.46
CA ALA A 177 -5.30 -16.84 11.96
C ALA A 177 -5.57 -17.96 10.94
N VAL A 178 -6.70 -17.86 10.22
CA VAL A 178 -7.05 -18.79 9.14
C VAL A 178 -6.09 -18.59 7.97
N LEU A 179 -5.83 -17.33 7.59
CA LEU A 179 -5.00 -17.04 6.45
C LEU A 179 -3.52 -17.30 6.69
N PHE A 180 -2.97 -17.05 7.88
CA PHE A 180 -1.50 -16.99 8.05
C PHE A 180 -0.95 -17.89 9.16
N GLY A 181 -1.80 -18.65 9.88
CA GLY A 181 -1.35 -19.56 10.94
C GLY A 181 -0.43 -18.87 11.95
N ASP A 182 0.73 -19.46 12.21
CA ASP A 182 1.71 -18.96 13.19
C ASP A 182 2.35 -17.63 12.76
N ALA A 183 2.30 -17.29 11.45
CA ALA A 183 2.82 -16.04 10.91
C ALA A 183 1.83 -14.86 11.01
N MET A 184 0.66 -15.04 11.65
CA MET A 184 -0.41 -14.04 11.63
C MET A 184 0.00 -12.69 12.19
N TYR A 185 0.78 -12.65 13.28
CA TYR A 185 1.18 -11.41 13.93
C TYR A 185 2.28 -10.69 13.16
N GLN A 186 3.15 -11.40 12.45
CA GLN A 186 4.16 -10.82 11.57
C GLN A 186 3.50 -10.15 10.37
N VAL A 187 2.53 -10.82 9.73
CA VAL A 187 1.77 -10.25 8.62
C VAL A 187 0.90 -9.09 9.08
N MET A 188 0.23 -9.23 10.23
CA MET A 188 -0.58 -8.16 10.82
C MET A 188 0.29 -6.93 11.14
N SER A 189 1.45 -7.12 11.76
CA SER A 189 2.44 -6.06 12.02
C SER A 189 2.86 -5.35 10.74
N PHE A 190 3.21 -6.10 9.70
CA PHE A 190 3.61 -5.50 8.42
C PHE A 190 2.48 -4.65 7.81
N THR A 191 1.26 -5.18 7.77
CA THR A 191 0.10 -4.43 7.25
C THR A 191 -0.28 -3.22 8.12
N ARG A 192 0.00 -3.25 9.43
CA ARG A 192 -0.24 -2.12 10.35
C ARG A 192 0.66 -0.91 10.09
N LEU A 193 1.77 -1.07 9.38
CA LEU A 193 2.61 0.05 8.93
C LEU A 193 1.91 0.96 7.89
N ALA A 194 0.80 0.50 7.31
CA ALA A 194 0.01 1.26 6.35
C ALA A 194 -0.48 2.60 6.89
N THR A 195 -1.08 2.60 8.07
CA THR A 195 -1.68 3.80 8.68
C THR A 195 -0.62 4.86 8.98
N PRO A 196 0.46 4.56 9.73
CA PRO A 196 1.57 5.50 9.95
C PRO A 196 2.14 6.06 8.65
N SER A 197 2.37 5.21 7.64
CA SER A 197 2.90 5.62 6.34
C SER A 197 1.97 6.61 5.65
N PHE A 198 0.66 6.33 5.63
CA PHE A 198 -0.32 7.17 4.97
C PHE A 198 -0.48 8.54 5.67
N ILE A 199 -0.51 8.57 7.01
CA ILE A 199 -0.60 9.82 7.79
C ILE A 199 0.67 10.66 7.61
N LEU A 200 1.85 10.04 7.69
CA LEU A 200 3.12 10.74 7.51
C LEU A 200 3.25 11.34 6.11
N ILE A 201 2.90 10.58 5.07
CA ILE A 201 2.86 11.08 3.69
C ILE A 201 1.84 12.22 3.56
N THR A 202 0.71 12.17 4.28
CA THR A 202 -0.24 13.29 4.31
C THR A 202 0.38 14.55 4.93
N GLY A 203 1.16 14.40 6.00
CA GLY A 203 1.97 15.48 6.56
C GLY A 203 2.92 16.10 5.52
N MET A 204 3.58 15.27 4.70
CA MET A 204 4.39 15.78 3.57
C MET A 204 3.55 16.59 2.58
N MET A 205 2.32 16.16 2.28
CA MET A 205 1.41 16.90 1.39
C MET A 205 0.98 18.24 1.96
N PHE A 206 0.82 18.37 3.29
CA PHE A 206 0.56 19.66 3.92
C PHE A 206 1.66 20.68 3.61
N GLU A 207 2.93 20.27 3.65
CA GLU A 207 4.05 21.14 3.32
C GLU A 207 4.21 21.36 1.79
N LEU A 208 4.11 20.31 0.99
CA LEU A 208 4.42 20.37 -0.45
C LEU A 208 3.29 20.99 -1.29
N VAL A 209 2.03 20.71 -0.92
CA VAL A 209 0.85 21.07 -1.70
C VAL A 209 0.09 22.22 -1.03
N TYR A 210 -0.32 22.04 0.23
CA TYR A 210 -1.24 22.99 0.86
C TYR A 210 -0.54 24.28 1.30
N LEU A 211 0.65 24.20 1.91
CA LEU A 211 1.43 25.39 2.23
C LEU A 211 1.78 26.18 0.97
N ARG A 212 2.23 25.50 -0.09
CA ARG A 212 2.48 26.13 -1.40
C ARG A 212 1.22 26.80 -1.98
N LYS A 213 0.05 26.16 -1.82
CA LYS A 213 -1.24 26.73 -2.25
C LYS A 213 -1.59 27.97 -1.44
N ALA A 214 -1.33 27.98 -0.14
CA ALA A 214 -1.50 29.15 0.73
C ALA A 214 -0.55 30.30 0.37
N GLU A 215 0.71 29.99 0.04
CA GLU A 215 1.72 30.96 -0.40
C GLU A 215 1.36 31.59 -1.75
N LYS A 216 0.90 30.79 -2.72
CA LYS A 216 0.64 31.26 -4.10
C LYS A 216 -0.75 31.85 -4.34
N HIS A 217 -1.79 31.25 -3.76
CA HIS A 217 -3.20 31.59 -4.06
C HIS A 217 -3.95 32.11 -2.83
N GLY A 218 -3.24 32.37 -1.73
CA GLY A 218 -3.81 32.85 -0.48
C GLY A 218 -4.34 31.74 0.43
N PHE A 219 -4.41 32.07 1.73
CA PHE A 219 -4.80 31.13 2.77
C PHE A 219 -6.25 30.65 2.63
N LYS A 220 -7.17 31.52 2.20
CA LYS A 220 -8.59 31.18 1.97
C LYS A 220 -8.76 30.04 0.96
N THR A 221 -8.00 30.07 -0.14
CA THR A 221 -8.04 29.05 -1.20
C THR A 221 -7.50 27.71 -0.70
N MET A 222 -6.49 27.73 0.18
CA MET A 222 -5.98 26.54 0.86
C MET A 222 -7.04 25.96 1.81
N VAL A 223 -7.67 26.79 2.63
CA VAL A 223 -8.75 26.39 3.55
C VAL A 223 -9.91 25.74 2.80
N GLN A 224 -10.42 26.38 1.74
CA GLN A 224 -11.48 25.81 0.91
C GLN A 224 -11.09 24.43 0.34
N SER A 225 -9.83 24.27 -0.03
CA SER A 225 -9.30 22.98 -0.53
C SER A 225 -9.30 21.90 0.55
N LEU A 226 -8.87 22.21 1.78
CA LEU A 226 -8.86 21.25 2.89
C LEU A 226 -10.28 20.90 3.33
N VAL A 227 -11.15 21.91 3.46
CA VAL A 227 -12.56 21.71 3.82
C VAL A 227 -13.28 20.86 2.77
N SER A 228 -13.08 21.15 1.49
CA SER A 228 -13.66 20.33 0.41
C SER A 228 -13.20 18.86 0.48
N ARG A 229 -11.91 18.62 0.79
CA ARG A 229 -11.38 17.27 0.99
C ARG A 229 -11.92 16.61 2.26
N ALA A 230 -12.07 17.35 3.35
CA ALA A 230 -12.68 16.85 4.58
C ALA A 230 -14.14 16.43 4.35
N VAL A 231 -14.92 17.24 3.62
CA VAL A 231 -16.29 16.90 3.23
C VAL A 231 -16.33 15.65 2.33
N GLN A 232 -15.38 15.51 1.39
CA GLN A 232 -15.29 14.26 0.60
C GLN A 232 -15.02 13.03 1.47
N CYS A 233 -14.15 13.14 2.48
CA CYS A 233 -13.92 12.04 3.44
C CYS A 233 -15.17 11.74 4.24
N TYR A 234 -15.89 12.76 4.71
CA TYR A 234 -17.13 12.63 5.45
C TYR A 234 -18.22 11.93 4.63
N LEU A 235 -18.43 12.37 3.39
CA LEU A 235 -19.42 11.76 2.49
C LEU A 235 -19.06 10.32 2.15
N ALA A 236 -17.78 10.03 1.88
CA ALA A 236 -17.31 8.67 1.65
C ALA A 236 -17.51 7.76 2.89
N TYR A 237 -17.26 8.30 4.09
CA TYR A 237 -17.54 7.62 5.35
C TYR A 237 -19.04 7.36 5.53
N GLY A 238 -19.90 8.34 5.24
CA GLY A 238 -21.34 8.18 5.28
C GLY A 238 -21.83 7.06 4.35
N VAL A 239 -21.26 6.95 3.15
CA VAL A 239 -21.57 5.84 2.22
C VAL A 239 -21.17 4.49 2.82
N THR A 240 -20.00 4.37 3.44
CA THR A 240 -19.59 3.11 4.08
C THR A 240 -20.50 2.73 5.25
N VAL A 241 -20.90 3.69 6.08
CA VAL A 241 -21.85 3.48 7.19
C VAL A 241 -23.20 3.03 6.67
N LEU A 242 -23.70 3.65 5.58
CA LEU A 242 -24.95 3.23 4.94
C LEU A 242 -24.87 1.79 4.43
N ILE A 243 -23.76 1.42 3.78
CA ILE A 243 -23.54 0.04 3.31
C ILE A 243 -23.55 -0.95 4.47
N GLU A 244 -22.84 -0.64 5.57
CA GLU A 244 -22.83 -1.48 6.78
C GLU A 244 -24.21 -1.62 7.39
N TRP A 245 -24.98 -0.53 7.47
CA TRP A 245 -26.35 -0.54 7.93
C TRP A 245 -27.27 -1.39 7.03
N PHE A 246 -27.19 -1.22 5.70
CA PHE A 246 -27.93 -2.03 4.73
C PHE A 246 -27.58 -3.53 4.81
N ASN A 247 -26.31 -3.85 5.08
CA ASN A 247 -25.84 -5.22 5.25
C ASN A 247 -26.05 -5.76 6.68
N THR A 248 -26.82 -5.07 7.53
CA THR A 248 -27.16 -5.47 8.90
C THR A 248 -25.95 -5.61 9.85
N HIS A 249 -24.81 -5.00 9.50
CA HIS A 249 -23.63 -4.95 10.37
C HIS A 249 -23.75 -3.89 11.48
N LEU A 250 -24.63 -2.89 11.30
CA LEU A 250 -24.92 -1.85 12.28
C LEU A 250 -26.42 -1.80 12.57
N SER A 251 -26.79 -1.62 13.84
CA SER A 251 -28.16 -1.26 14.20
C SER A 251 -28.49 0.16 13.73
N THR A 252 -29.77 0.52 13.64
CA THR A 252 -30.16 1.89 13.27
C THR A 252 -29.62 2.94 14.25
N GLY A 253 -29.58 2.63 15.54
CA GLY A 253 -29.01 3.52 16.55
C GLY A 253 -27.50 3.70 16.38
N ASP A 254 -26.77 2.61 16.17
CA ASP A 254 -25.32 2.65 15.95
C ASP A 254 -24.97 3.37 14.66
N ALA A 255 -25.76 3.19 13.60
CA ALA A 255 -25.58 3.89 12.33
C ALA A 255 -25.75 5.42 12.49
N GLN A 256 -26.76 5.86 13.26
CA GLN A 256 -26.96 7.28 13.58
C GLN A 256 -25.78 7.85 14.36
N LEU A 257 -25.32 7.15 15.41
CA LEU A 257 -24.16 7.57 16.21
C LEU A 257 -22.87 7.59 15.38
N ALA A 258 -22.64 6.59 14.54
CA ALA A 258 -21.51 6.54 13.62
C ALA A 258 -21.52 7.75 12.67
N PHE A 259 -22.67 8.09 12.08
CA PHE A 259 -22.81 9.22 11.15
C PHE A 259 -22.40 10.59 11.72
N ILE A 260 -22.53 10.75 13.05
CA ILE A 260 -22.13 11.95 13.79
C ILE A 260 -20.80 11.78 14.54
N PHE A 261 -20.01 10.75 14.22
CA PHE A 261 -18.69 10.44 14.80
C PHE A 261 -18.71 10.04 16.28
N LEU A 262 -19.86 9.65 16.81
CA LEU A 262 -20.02 9.15 18.19
C LEU A 262 -20.13 7.62 18.27
N GLY A 263 -20.07 6.93 17.13
CA GLY A 263 -20.12 5.47 17.04
C GLY A 263 -18.94 4.92 16.24
N ASN A 264 -18.80 3.60 16.26
CA ASN A 264 -17.79 2.88 15.51
C ASN A 264 -18.37 2.40 14.16
N SER A 265 -17.52 2.25 13.16
CA SER A 265 -17.88 1.67 11.87
C SER A 265 -16.73 0.80 11.36
N LEU A 266 -17.09 -0.30 10.69
CA LEU A 266 -16.15 -1.31 10.24
C LEU A 266 -15.25 -0.76 9.13
N PHE A 267 -13.94 -0.75 9.36
CA PHE A 267 -12.93 -0.39 8.35
C PHE A 267 -12.95 1.08 7.84
N SER A 268 -13.95 1.88 8.20
CA SER A 268 -14.14 3.26 7.73
C SER A 268 -13.55 4.33 8.65
N GLY A 269 -13.08 3.95 9.86
CA GLY A 269 -12.56 4.89 10.86
C GLY A 269 -11.40 5.78 10.36
N ILE A 270 -10.66 5.35 9.33
CA ILE A 270 -9.64 6.19 8.69
C ILE A 270 -10.26 7.42 8.00
N LEU A 271 -11.43 7.30 7.37
CA LEU A 271 -12.13 8.40 6.70
C LEU A 271 -12.69 9.41 7.71
N GLN A 272 -13.23 8.91 8.81
CA GLN A 272 -13.63 9.72 9.97
C GLN A 272 -12.42 10.50 10.54
N PHE A 273 -11.30 9.80 10.78
CA PHE A 273 -10.04 10.41 11.19
C PHE A 273 -9.61 11.53 10.23
N TYR A 274 -9.57 11.27 8.92
CA TYR A 274 -9.14 12.28 7.94
C TYR A 274 -10.07 13.47 7.83
N THR A 275 -11.36 13.28 8.06
CA THR A 275 -12.31 14.40 8.08
C THR A 275 -11.89 15.43 9.14
N LEU A 276 -11.65 14.98 10.36
CA LEU A 276 -11.23 15.86 11.46
C LEU A 276 -9.78 16.32 11.31
N PHE A 277 -8.89 15.41 10.90
CA PHE A 277 -7.47 15.69 10.78
C PHE A 277 -7.15 16.73 9.69
N LEU A 278 -7.90 16.74 8.57
CA LEU A 278 -7.76 17.78 7.54
C LEU A 278 -8.24 19.16 8.02
N LEU A 279 -9.26 19.20 8.89
CA LEU A 279 -9.70 20.45 9.52
C LEU A 279 -8.67 20.93 10.54
N LEU A 280 -8.12 20.02 11.35
CA LEU A 280 -7.03 20.30 12.28
C LEU A 280 -5.77 20.80 11.57
N ALA A 281 -5.50 20.33 10.35
CA ALA A 281 -4.36 20.80 9.55
C ALA A 281 -4.41 22.29 9.22
N ILE A 282 -5.59 22.94 9.21
CA ILE A 282 -5.74 24.37 8.92
C ILE A 282 -4.95 25.24 9.92
N PRO A 283 -5.23 25.18 11.25
CA PRO A 283 -4.45 25.95 12.22
C PRO A 283 -2.97 25.54 12.26
N ILE A 284 -2.65 24.28 12.00
CA ILE A 284 -1.25 23.81 11.97
C ILE A 284 -0.48 24.42 10.79
N ILE A 285 -1.06 24.45 9.59
CA ILE A 285 -0.44 25.10 8.42
C ILE A 285 -0.33 26.61 8.65
N TRP A 286 -1.30 27.22 9.32
CA TRP A 286 -1.22 28.62 9.73
C TRP A 286 -0.03 28.86 10.68
N LEU A 287 0.12 28.04 11.73
CA LEU A 287 1.26 28.09 12.65
C LEU A 287 2.59 27.88 11.91
N ARG A 288 2.66 26.86 11.05
CA ARG A 288 3.82 26.57 10.19
C ARG A 288 4.22 27.78 9.34
N ARG A 289 3.24 28.49 8.77
CA ARG A 289 3.47 29.70 7.97
C ARG A 289 4.00 30.86 8.82
N ARG A 290 3.50 31.01 10.05
CA ARG A 290 3.86 32.13 10.92
C ARG A 290 5.20 31.93 11.65
N PHE A 291 5.48 30.73 12.13
CA PHE A 291 6.59 30.43 13.04
C PHE A 291 7.67 29.53 12.44
N GLY A 292 7.52 29.11 11.18
CA GLY A 292 8.49 28.24 10.53
C GLY A 292 8.31 26.75 10.86
N ILE A 293 9.23 25.92 10.37
CA ILE A 293 9.19 24.46 10.57
C ILE A 293 9.55 24.05 12.00
N TRP A 294 10.29 24.88 12.72
CA TRP A 294 10.76 24.60 14.08
C TRP A 294 9.62 24.34 15.07
N LEU A 295 8.55 25.14 15.01
CA LEU A 295 7.39 24.95 15.89
C LEU A 295 6.70 23.60 15.62
N ILE A 296 6.62 23.20 14.35
CA ILE A 296 6.05 21.91 13.97
C ILE A 296 6.90 20.76 14.50
N MET A 297 8.23 20.92 14.51
CA MET A 297 9.15 19.92 15.05
C MET A 297 9.07 19.73 16.56
N MET A 298 8.46 20.67 17.30
CA MET A 298 8.20 20.50 18.73
C MET A 298 6.94 19.67 19.00
N LEU A 299 6.05 19.48 18.02
CA LEU A 299 4.80 18.74 18.22
C LEU A 299 5.01 17.29 18.69
N PRO A 300 5.92 16.46 18.12
CA PRO A 300 6.16 15.12 18.64
C PRO A 300 6.54 15.11 20.12
N VAL A 301 7.38 16.07 20.55
CA VAL A 301 7.79 16.19 21.97
C VAL A 301 6.60 16.57 22.83
N VAL A 302 5.78 17.54 22.40
CA VAL A 302 4.56 17.94 23.11
C VAL A 302 3.57 16.80 23.22
N VAL A 303 3.41 16.02 22.15
CA VAL A 303 2.51 14.86 22.11
C VAL A 303 2.95 13.80 23.11
N TRP A 304 4.22 13.42 23.09
CA TRP A 304 4.74 12.36 23.95
C TRP A 304 4.82 12.76 25.41
N LEU A 305 5.17 14.02 25.71
CA LEU A 305 5.10 14.53 27.08
C LEU A 305 3.66 14.74 27.56
N GLY A 306 2.77 15.12 26.65
CA GLY A 306 1.36 15.30 26.95
C GLY A 306 0.65 14.00 27.30
N GLU A 307 1.16 12.84 26.87
CA GLU A 307 0.60 11.55 27.27
C GLU A 307 0.59 11.35 28.78
N ILE A 308 1.65 11.81 29.47
CA ILE A 308 1.73 11.78 30.94
C ILE A 308 0.60 12.58 31.59
N LEU A 309 0.11 13.62 30.92
CA LEU A 309 -1.03 14.41 31.37
C LEU A 309 -2.36 13.74 31.00
N LEU A 310 -2.47 13.14 29.81
CA LEU A 310 -3.68 12.45 29.36
C LEU A 310 -4.02 11.27 30.29
N ASP A 311 -3.03 10.53 30.78
CA ASP A 311 -3.21 9.44 31.75
C ASP A 311 -3.80 9.90 33.10
N ARG A 312 -3.69 11.20 33.42
CA ARG A 312 -4.21 11.78 34.68
C ARG A 312 -5.60 12.38 34.54
N LEU A 313 -6.14 12.47 33.32
CA LEU A 313 -7.47 13.02 33.08
C LEU A 313 -8.54 11.95 33.27
N ALA A 314 -9.70 12.36 33.77
CA ALA A 314 -10.88 11.50 33.80
C ALA A 314 -11.53 11.48 32.42
N TRP A 315 -11.56 10.29 31.81
CA TRP A 315 -12.14 10.08 30.47
C TRP A 315 -13.57 9.53 30.56
N PRO A 316 -14.44 9.83 29.58
CA PRO A 316 -15.74 9.19 29.48
C PRO A 316 -15.62 7.66 29.38
N SER A 317 -16.65 6.95 29.81
CA SER A 317 -16.67 5.48 29.73
C SER A 317 -16.56 5.00 28.26
N PRO A 318 -15.87 3.88 27.99
CA PRO A 318 -15.81 3.23 26.67
C PRO A 318 -17.18 3.01 26.01
N GLU A 319 -18.22 2.76 26.81
CA GLU A 319 -19.58 2.46 26.33
C GLU A 319 -20.38 3.73 26.00
N GLN A 320 -19.89 4.91 26.41
CA GLN A 320 -20.57 6.17 26.13
C GLN A 320 -20.21 6.66 24.72
N PRO A 321 -21.17 7.24 23.97
CA PRO A 321 -20.90 7.79 22.64
C PRO A 321 -19.79 8.85 22.64
N LEU A 322 -19.67 9.61 23.74
CA LEU A 322 -18.59 10.60 23.92
C LEU A 322 -17.21 9.94 24.04
N GLY A 323 -17.13 8.73 24.60
CA GLY A 323 -15.90 7.95 24.73
C GLY A 323 -15.29 7.62 23.37
N HIS A 324 -16.10 7.31 22.35
CA HIS A 324 -15.59 7.12 20.98
C HIS A 324 -14.98 8.39 20.39
N LEU A 325 -15.61 9.55 20.62
CA LEU A 325 -15.08 10.81 20.14
C LEU A 325 -13.77 11.16 20.86
N THR A 326 -13.72 11.07 22.19
CA THR A 326 -12.48 11.38 22.93
C THR A 326 -11.36 10.39 22.58
N ALA A 327 -11.69 9.12 22.33
CA ALA A 327 -10.73 8.14 21.84
C ALA A 327 -10.15 8.55 20.47
N LEU A 328 -10.99 9.01 19.55
CA LEU A 328 -10.52 9.49 18.25
C LEU A 328 -9.67 10.77 18.36
N LEU A 329 -10.05 11.70 19.24
CA LEU A 329 -9.34 12.97 19.42
C LEU A 329 -8.01 12.78 20.14
N PHE A 330 -8.00 12.07 21.27
CA PHE A 330 -6.89 12.00 22.23
C PHE A 330 -6.29 10.61 22.37
N GLY A 331 -7.03 9.55 22.06
CA GLY A 331 -6.62 8.16 22.27
C GLY A 331 -7.18 7.53 23.54
N HIS A 332 -8.05 8.24 24.26
CA HIS A 332 -8.59 7.78 25.54
C HIS A 332 -10.13 7.93 25.58
N PRO A 333 -10.88 6.91 26.04
CA PRO A 333 -10.43 5.55 26.38
C PRO A 333 -9.99 4.75 25.14
N ALA A 334 -9.34 3.60 25.34
CA ALA A 334 -8.76 2.77 24.27
C ALA A 334 -9.80 2.01 23.42
N VAL A 335 -10.74 2.73 22.81
CA VAL A 335 -11.82 2.19 21.94
C VAL A 335 -11.65 2.53 20.46
N SER A 336 -10.76 3.47 20.14
CA SER A 336 -10.46 3.88 18.76
C SER A 336 -9.11 3.35 18.34
N ASN A 337 -9.00 2.88 17.09
CA ASN A 337 -7.72 2.50 16.50
C ASN A 337 -6.90 3.71 15.97
N PHE A 338 -7.43 4.93 16.14
CA PHE A 338 -6.84 6.19 15.69
C PHE A 338 -6.91 7.23 16.80
N SER A 339 -5.84 8.01 16.95
CA SER A 339 -5.79 9.17 17.84
C SER A 339 -5.21 10.36 17.07
N MET A 340 -5.97 11.46 16.98
CA MET A 340 -5.50 12.69 16.34
C MET A 340 -4.34 13.33 17.08
N TRP A 341 -4.40 13.37 18.41
CA TRP A 341 -3.32 13.85 19.27
C TRP A 341 -2.00 13.19 18.90
N HIS A 342 -1.97 11.87 18.92
CA HIS A 342 -0.76 11.12 18.65
C HIS A 342 -0.33 11.18 17.17
N ALA A 343 -1.28 11.21 16.25
CA ALA A 343 -1.02 11.36 14.82
C ALA A 343 -0.32 12.69 14.46
N LEU A 344 -0.34 13.70 15.34
CA LEU A 344 0.48 14.91 15.17
C LEU A 344 1.97 14.58 15.09
N THR A 345 2.43 13.47 15.70
CA THR A 345 3.80 12.96 15.54
C THR A 345 4.11 12.66 14.07
N PHE A 346 3.29 11.81 13.44
CA PHE A 346 3.46 11.45 12.03
C PHE A 346 3.34 12.66 11.12
N MET A 347 2.39 13.54 11.41
CA MET A 347 2.18 14.77 10.66
C MET A 347 3.41 15.68 10.70
N ALA A 348 3.97 15.92 11.88
CA ALA A 348 5.12 16.79 12.07
C ALA A 348 6.36 16.23 11.36
N PHE A 349 6.64 14.93 11.51
CA PHE A 349 7.68 14.25 10.75
C PHE A 349 7.43 14.35 9.24
N GLY A 350 6.19 14.14 8.80
CA GLY A 350 5.80 14.30 7.41
C GLY A 350 6.08 15.70 6.88
N MET A 351 5.67 16.74 7.60
CA MET A 351 5.91 18.14 7.22
C MET A 351 7.40 18.46 7.14
N LEU A 352 8.23 17.97 8.09
CA LEU A 352 9.68 18.14 8.03
C LEU A 352 10.29 17.44 6.82
N VAL A 353 9.92 16.19 6.56
CA VAL A 353 10.42 15.43 5.41
C VAL A 353 9.99 16.12 4.10
N GLY A 354 8.76 16.64 4.04
CA GLY A 354 8.28 17.45 2.91
C GLY A 354 9.07 18.74 2.74
N TYR A 355 9.42 19.42 3.84
CA TYR A 355 10.20 20.65 3.82
C TYR A 355 11.61 20.39 3.30
N MET A 356 12.27 19.35 3.82
CA MET A 356 13.62 18.97 3.39
C MET A 356 13.63 18.48 1.94
N LEU A 357 12.56 17.82 1.48
CA LEU A 357 12.41 17.48 0.06
C LEU A 357 12.33 18.74 -0.82
N LYS A 358 11.53 19.73 -0.41
CA LYS A 358 11.40 21.03 -1.10
C LYS A 358 12.75 21.73 -1.20
N CYS A 359 13.49 21.85 -0.09
CA CYS A 359 14.82 22.47 -0.05
C CYS A 359 15.84 21.72 -0.91
N SER A 360 15.95 20.39 -0.73
CA SER A 360 16.85 19.55 -1.54
C SER A 360 16.59 19.66 -3.04
N LYS A 361 15.32 19.81 -3.44
CA LYS A 361 14.96 20.01 -4.85
C LYS A 361 15.40 21.37 -5.38
N GLN A 362 15.26 22.43 -4.58
CA GLN A 362 15.70 23.79 -4.94
C GLN A 362 17.23 23.89 -5.05
N GLU A 363 17.96 23.20 -4.18
CA GLU A 363 19.42 23.17 -4.17
C GLU A 363 20.01 22.21 -5.22
N GLY A 364 19.19 21.38 -5.87
CA GLY A 364 19.66 20.29 -6.74
C GLY A 364 20.41 19.18 -6.00
N ASN A 365 20.47 19.24 -4.66
CA ASN A 365 21.21 18.30 -3.82
C ASN A 365 20.26 17.50 -2.91
N TRP A 366 20.12 16.21 -3.22
CA TRP A 366 19.26 15.28 -2.46
C TRP A 366 19.87 14.78 -1.15
N LYS A 367 21.10 15.17 -0.81
CA LYS A 367 21.80 14.71 0.40
C LYS A 367 21.06 15.11 1.67
N SER A 368 20.55 16.34 1.75
CA SER A 368 19.82 16.84 2.93
C SER A 368 18.57 16.01 3.20
N PHE A 369 17.74 15.78 2.19
CA PHE A 369 16.58 14.88 2.29
C PHE A 369 16.92 13.47 2.79
N GLN A 370 17.97 12.84 2.23
CA GLN A 370 18.39 11.50 2.66
C GLN A 370 18.90 11.48 4.11
N ILE A 371 19.71 12.46 4.49
CA ILE A 371 20.24 12.57 5.85
C ILE A 371 19.10 12.79 6.84
N THR A 372 18.10 13.61 6.50
CA THR A 372 16.93 13.80 7.35
C THR A 372 16.16 12.51 7.55
N LEU A 373 15.87 11.75 6.48
CA LEU A 373 15.22 10.44 6.59
C LEU A 373 16.01 9.49 7.50
N LEU A 374 17.33 9.42 7.31
CA LEU A 374 18.20 8.56 8.11
C LEU A 374 18.20 8.98 9.59
N ARG A 375 18.34 10.29 9.89
CA ARG A 375 18.33 10.81 11.26
C ARG A 375 17.01 10.51 11.96
N LEU A 376 15.88 10.79 11.31
CA LEU A 376 14.56 10.51 11.89
C LEU A 376 14.34 9.02 12.10
N PHE A 377 14.79 8.18 11.15
CA PHE A 377 14.77 6.73 11.31
C PHE A 377 15.59 6.27 12.52
N LEU A 378 16.82 6.77 12.68
CA LEU A 378 17.69 6.42 13.80
C LEU A 378 17.12 6.90 15.15
N ILE A 379 16.55 8.10 15.21
CA ILE A 379 15.87 8.60 16.42
C ILE A 379 14.71 7.67 16.80
N CYS A 380 13.85 7.34 15.84
CA CYS A 380 12.73 6.44 16.09
C CYS A 380 13.19 5.01 16.45
N LEU A 381 14.31 4.55 15.88
CA LEU A 381 14.91 3.27 16.23
C LEU A 381 15.38 3.26 17.68
N VAL A 382 16.10 4.30 18.13
CA VAL A 382 16.55 4.42 19.53
C VAL A 382 15.37 4.43 20.49
N ILE A 383 14.32 5.22 20.19
CA ILE A 383 13.12 5.27 21.02
C ILE A 383 12.46 3.90 21.08
N SER A 384 12.25 3.27 19.92
CA SER A 384 11.63 1.94 19.84
C SER A 384 12.44 0.91 20.63
N LEU A 385 13.77 0.89 20.48
CA LEU A 385 14.65 -0.03 21.21
C LEU A 385 14.54 0.19 22.71
N VAL A 386 14.54 1.43 23.20
CA VAL A 386 14.41 1.73 24.64
C VAL A 386 13.05 1.28 25.17
N THR A 387 11.97 1.49 24.42
CA THR A 387 10.61 1.15 24.85
C THR A 387 10.28 -0.34 24.74
N VAL A 388 10.93 -1.07 23.82
CA VAL A 388 10.60 -2.45 23.45
C VAL A 388 11.64 -3.47 23.96
N LEU A 389 12.82 -3.02 24.41
CA LEU A 389 13.90 -3.88 24.91
C LEU A 389 13.48 -5.04 25.82
N PRO A 390 12.51 -4.90 26.75
CA PRO A 390 12.15 -5.98 27.66
C PRO A 390 11.28 -7.08 27.03
N THR A 391 10.91 -6.97 25.75
CA THR A 391 9.97 -7.91 25.10
C THR A 391 10.68 -9.03 24.32
N SER A 392 10.11 -10.23 24.35
CA SER A 392 10.54 -11.32 23.47
C SER A 392 10.08 -11.07 22.02
N TRP A 393 10.66 -11.79 21.07
CA TRP A 393 10.35 -11.64 19.64
C TRP A 393 8.85 -11.85 19.32
N ASP A 394 8.23 -12.88 19.88
CA ASP A 394 6.82 -13.17 19.62
C ASP A 394 5.89 -12.16 20.30
N MET A 395 6.24 -11.74 21.53
CA MET A 395 5.52 -10.68 22.24
C MET A 395 5.59 -9.36 21.49
N PHE A 396 6.73 -9.02 20.90
CA PHE A 396 6.88 -7.81 20.09
C PHE A 396 5.87 -7.77 18.93
N PHE A 397 5.79 -8.85 18.13
CA PHE A 397 4.84 -8.89 17.02
C PHE A 397 3.40 -8.88 17.50
N PHE A 398 3.11 -9.59 18.59
CA PHE A 398 1.78 -9.58 19.20
C PHE A 398 1.38 -8.18 19.67
N ASP A 399 2.23 -7.50 20.43
CA ASP A 399 1.94 -6.19 21.03
C ASP A 399 1.85 -5.10 19.97
N PHE A 400 2.76 -5.07 19.00
CA PHE A 400 2.63 -4.16 17.86
C PHE A 400 1.36 -4.45 17.05
N SER A 401 0.96 -5.73 16.98
CA SER A 401 -0.24 -6.19 16.29
C SER A 401 -1.52 -6.15 17.09
N ASN A 402 -1.54 -5.79 18.36
CA ASN A 402 -2.79 -5.72 19.12
C ASN A 402 -2.75 -4.55 20.10
N THR A 403 -1.80 -4.57 21.02
CA THR A 403 -1.71 -3.68 22.18
C THR A 403 -1.34 -2.24 21.82
N PHE A 404 -0.15 -2.01 21.25
CA PHE A 404 0.44 -0.67 21.12
C PHE A 404 -0.41 0.29 20.30
N ARG A 405 -1.14 -0.23 19.30
CA ARG A 405 -2.03 0.60 18.46
C ARG A 405 -3.28 1.04 19.21
N ILE A 406 -3.92 0.11 19.92
CA ILE A 406 -5.22 0.33 20.60
C ILE A 406 -5.03 1.27 21.79
N HIS A 407 -3.93 1.11 22.51
CA HIS A 407 -3.57 1.95 23.65
C HIS A 407 -2.75 3.19 23.26
N HIS A 408 -2.54 3.42 21.97
CA HIS A 408 -1.75 4.55 21.46
C HIS A 408 -0.37 4.71 22.12
N GLU A 409 0.29 3.60 22.40
CA GLU A 409 1.58 3.62 23.06
C GLU A 409 2.69 4.14 22.13
N LEU A 410 3.70 4.75 22.73
CA LEU A 410 4.86 5.33 22.05
C LEU A 410 5.53 4.40 21.01
N PRO A 411 5.74 3.08 21.27
CA PRO A 411 6.33 2.16 20.30
C PRO A 411 5.59 2.12 18.96
N TYR A 412 4.24 2.22 18.97
CA TYR A 412 3.46 2.19 17.74
C TYR A 412 3.82 3.36 16.83
N TYR A 413 3.99 4.55 17.39
CA TYR A 413 4.31 5.76 16.64
C TYR A 413 5.76 5.81 16.19
N SER A 414 6.70 5.33 17.00
CA SER A 414 8.12 5.28 16.61
C SER A 414 8.37 4.22 15.54
N ILE A 415 7.90 2.98 15.71
CA ILE A 415 8.05 1.88 14.74
C ILE A 415 7.28 2.20 13.45
N GLY A 416 6.06 2.73 13.57
CA GLY A 416 5.27 3.18 12.44
C GLY A 416 5.99 4.24 11.60
N SER A 417 6.63 5.22 12.27
CA SER A 417 7.43 6.24 11.60
C SER A 417 8.65 5.65 10.89
N MET A 418 9.34 4.69 11.51
CA MET A 418 10.45 3.98 10.88
C MET A 418 10.02 3.28 9.59
N GLY A 419 8.91 2.54 9.62
CA GLY A 419 8.35 1.89 8.43
C GLY A 419 8.03 2.88 7.31
N ALA A 420 7.44 4.03 7.67
CA ALA A 420 7.14 5.11 6.74
C ALA A 420 8.41 5.73 6.12
N PHE A 421 9.45 6.01 6.92
CA PHE A 421 10.72 6.54 6.40
C PHE A 421 11.44 5.54 5.50
N LEU A 422 11.42 4.26 5.86
CA LEU A 422 11.99 3.20 5.04
C LEU A 422 11.26 3.09 3.70
N LEU A 423 9.92 3.10 3.72
CA LEU A 423 9.10 3.12 2.51
C LEU A 423 9.41 4.33 1.63
N LEU A 424 9.51 5.53 2.22
CA LEU A 424 9.86 6.74 1.50
C LEU A 424 11.28 6.69 0.91
N TRP A 425 12.25 6.16 1.65
CA TRP A 425 13.63 6.00 1.18
C TRP A 425 13.71 5.01 0.00
N ILE A 426 13.07 3.85 0.12
CA ILE A 426 13.01 2.83 -0.94
C ILE A 426 12.34 3.41 -2.18
N THR A 427 11.15 3.99 -2.04
CA THR A 427 10.40 4.54 -3.18
C THR A 427 11.13 5.73 -3.82
N TRP A 428 11.81 6.56 -3.03
CA TRP A 428 12.66 7.63 -3.55
C TRP A 428 13.87 7.10 -4.33
N LYS A 429 14.52 6.01 -3.88
CA LYS A 429 15.58 5.33 -4.64
C LYS A 429 15.05 4.77 -5.96
N LEU A 430 13.82 4.25 -5.95
CA LEU A 430 13.13 3.72 -7.11
C LEU A 430 12.48 4.80 -8.01
N ARG A 431 12.54 6.10 -7.66
CA ARG A 431 11.76 7.15 -8.33
C ARG A 431 11.92 7.20 -9.86
N ARG A 432 13.13 6.94 -10.37
CA ARG A 432 13.41 6.92 -11.82
C ARG A 432 12.64 5.81 -12.53
N PHE A 433 12.52 4.66 -11.87
CA PHE A 433 11.72 3.55 -12.36
C PHE A 433 10.24 3.83 -12.24
N LEU A 434 9.81 4.36 -11.08
CA LEU A 434 8.43 4.70 -10.81
C LEU A 434 7.86 5.77 -11.76
N ALA A 435 8.69 6.66 -12.30
CA ALA A 435 8.28 7.68 -13.26
C ALA A 435 7.87 7.15 -14.65
N HIS A 436 8.04 5.85 -14.93
CA HIS A 436 7.68 5.31 -16.23
C HIS A 436 6.15 5.29 -16.44
N SER A 437 5.71 5.74 -17.61
CA SER A 437 4.30 5.78 -18.05
C SER A 437 3.47 4.51 -17.76
N TRP A 438 4.01 3.31 -17.91
CA TRP A 438 3.22 2.08 -17.67
C TRP A 438 2.85 1.87 -16.20
N LEU A 439 3.68 2.38 -15.27
CA LEU A 439 3.37 2.33 -13.83
C LEU A 439 2.27 3.32 -13.44
N GLU A 440 1.92 4.27 -14.31
CA GLU A 440 0.76 5.13 -14.09
C GLU A 440 -0.53 4.33 -13.92
N HIS A 441 -0.59 3.10 -14.45
CA HIS A 441 -1.73 2.19 -14.37
C HIS A 441 -1.66 1.16 -13.24
N THR A 442 -0.75 1.32 -12.28
CA THR A 442 -0.58 0.36 -11.17
C THR A 442 -0.90 1.03 -9.82
N VAL A 443 -0.11 0.75 -8.78
CA VAL A 443 -0.22 1.30 -7.43
C VAL A 443 -0.16 2.84 -7.43
N ILE A 444 0.51 3.44 -8.42
CA ILE A 444 0.56 4.91 -8.57
C ILE A 444 -0.84 5.48 -8.76
N THR A 445 -1.71 4.83 -9.54
CA THR A 445 -3.09 5.29 -9.75
C THR A 445 -3.85 5.39 -8.42
N LEU A 446 -3.72 4.36 -7.58
CA LEU A 446 -4.34 4.31 -6.25
C LEU A 446 -3.85 5.45 -5.37
N GLY A 447 -2.55 5.71 -5.41
CA GLY A 447 -1.97 6.88 -4.77
C GLY A 447 -2.67 8.14 -5.24
N ARG A 448 -2.74 8.38 -6.56
CA ARG A 448 -3.20 9.65 -7.10
C ARG A 448 -4.60 10.06 -6.64
N ASP A 449 -5.52 9.09 -6.55
CA ASP A 449 -6.91 9.25 -6.10
C ASP A 449 -7.18 8.49 -4.79
N SER A 450 -6.28 8.65 -3.81
CA SER A 450 -6.27 7.88 -2.55
C SER A 450 -7.60 7.79 -1.81
N LEU A 451 -8.36 8.89 -1.78
CA LEU A 451 -9.67 8.94 -1.10
C LEU A 451 -10.67 7.98 -1.74
N TRP A 452 -10.73 7.96 -3.07
CA TRP A 452 -11.62 7.07 -3.81
C TRP A 452 -11.20 5.61 -3.67
N ALA A 453 -9.90 5.33 -3.76
CA ALA A 453 -9.38 3.98 -3.57
C ALA A 453 -9.72 3.44 -2.16
N PHE A 454 -9.62 4.26 -1.12
CA PHE A 454 -10.05 3.88 0.23
C PHE A 454 -11.56 3.67 0.34
N ALA A 455 -12.36 4.60 -0.18
CA ALA A 455 -13.81 4.51 -0.11
C ALA A 455 -14.34 3.26 -0.81
N VAL A 456 -13.87 3.01 -2.04
CA VAL A 456 -14.24 1.81 -2.83
C VAL A 456 -13.72 0.55 -2.15
N GLY A 457 -12.46 0.55 -1.72
CA GLY A 457 -11.87 -0.60 -1.02
C GLY A 457 -12.66 -0.99 0.22
N ASN A 458 -12.93 -0.04 1.11
CA ASN A 458 -13.68 -0.27 2.34
C ASN A 458 -15.14 -0.64 2.07
N SER A 459 -15.79 0.02 1.11
CA SER A 459 -17.17 -0.33 0.71
C SER A 459 -17.25 -1.76 0.19
N LEU A 460 -16.30 -2.18 -0.63
CA LEU A 460 -16.24 -3.55 -1.13
C LEU A 460 -15.98 -4.54 0.02
N VAL A 461 -15.12 -4.21 0.98
CA VAL A 461 -14.92 -5.05 2.18
C VAL A 461 -16.24 -5.18 2.96
N ALA A 462 -16.97 -4.08 3.15
CA ALA A 462 -18.23 -4.05 3.89
C ALA A 462 -19.39 -4.77 3.17
N VAL A 463 -19.31 -4.98 1.86
CA VAL A 463 -20.27 -5.76 1.06
C VAL A 463 -19.94 -7.25 1.05
N LEU A 464 -18.70 -7.64 1.38
CA LEU A 464 -18.34 -9.05 1.40
C LEU A 464 -19.24 -9.79 2.39
N PRO A 465 -19.88 -10.90 1.98
CA PRO A 465 -20.68 -11.69 2.90
C PRO A 465 -19.78 -12.21 4.02
N ALA A 466 -20.26 -12.12 5.25
CA ALA A 466 -19.68 -12.79 6.42
C ALA A 466 -19.66 -14.34 6.31
N LEU A 467 -19.86 -14.92 5.12
CA LEU A 467 -20.36 -16.28 4.93
C LEU A 467 -19.61 -17.12 3.88
N SER A 468 -18.41 -16.75 3.45
CA SER A 468 -17.56 -17.67 2.68
C SER A 468 -16.16 -17.78 3.27
N THR A 469 -15.87 -18.91 3.91
CA THR A 469 -14.52 -19.28 4.37
C THR A 469 -13.60 -19.68 3.23
N GLN A 470 -14.01 -19.53 1.97
CA GLN A 470 -13.22 -19.96 0.82
C GLN A 470 -12.21 -18.88 0.44
N THR A 471 -10.94 -19.20 0.59
CA THR A 471 -9.82 -18.27 0.49
C THR A 471 -9.56 -17.74 -0.92
N TRP A 472 -10.09 -18.38 -1.98
CA TRP A 472 -10.02 -17.82 -3.34
C TRP A 472 -10.85 -16.53 -3.50
N TYR A 473 -11.85 -16.31 -2.64
CA TYR A 473 -12.53 -15.02 -2.57
C TYR A 473 -11.61 -13.88 -2.14
N VAL A 474 -10.56 -14.14 -1.34
CA VAL A 474 -9.58 -13.08 -0.95
C VAL A 474 -8.82 -12.60 -2.17
N VAL A 475 -8.36 -13.52 -3.03
CA VAL A 475 -7.60 -13.19 -4.24
C VAL A 475 -8.50 -12.46 -5.25
N LEU A 476 -9.72 -12.97 -5.46
CA LEU A 476 -10.71 -12.32 -6.32
C LEU A 476 -11.14 -10.96 -5.77
N PHE A 477 -11.25 -10.82 -4.45
CA PHE A 477 -11.55 -9.58 -3.77
C PHE A 477 -10.44 -8.55 -3.94
N VAL A 478 -9.19 -8.92 -3.65
CA VAL A 478 -8.03 -8.04 -3.86
C VAL A 478 -7.93 -7.64 -5.34
N ALA A 479 -8.17 -8.57 -6.26
CA ALA A 479 -8.23 -8.27 -7.69
C ALA A 479 -9.41 -7.35 -8.05
N LEU A 480 -10.58 -7.50 -7.45
CA LEU A 480 -11.76 -6.64 -7.65
C LEU A 480 -11.56 -5.24 -7.08
N VAL A 481 -10.98 -5.12 -5.88
CA VAL A 481 -10.65 -3.84 -5.27
C VAL A 481 -9.64 -3.10 -6.13
N LEU A 482 -8.55 -3.78 -6.53
CA LEU A 482 -7.48 -3.14 -7.29
C LEU A 482 -7.89 -2.87 -8.73
N GLY A 483 -8.52 -3.85 -9.39
CA GLY A 483 -9.06 -3.71 -10.74
C GLY A 483 -10.19 -2.68 -10.80
N GLY A 484 -11.16 -2.77 -9.89
CA GLY A 484 -12.28 -1.83 -9.78
C GLY A 484 -11.81 -0.41 -9.49
N SER A 485 -10.86 -0.22 -8.57
CA SER A 485 -10.28 1.10 -8.30
C SER A 485 -9.59 1.68 -9.55
N ILE A 486 -8.81 0.88 -10.28
CA ILE A 486 -8.15 1.32 -11.51
C ILE A 486 -9.17 1.67 -12.61
N VAL A 487 -10.21 0.83 -12.79
CA VAL A 487 -11.26 1.04 -13.80
C VAL A 487 -12.05 2.32 -13.51
N VAL A 488 -12.48 2.53 -12.26
CA VAL A 488 -13.23 3.72 -11.86
C VAL A 488 -12.39 4.98 -12.02
N ILE A 489 -11.11 4.95 -11.64
CA ILE A 489 -10.21 6.10 -11.83
C ILE A 489 -10.01 6.41 -13.31
N LYS A 490 -9.89 5.39 -14.18
CA LYS A 490 -9.82 5.59 -15.63
C LYS A 490 -11.13 6.14 -16.20
N ALA A 491 -12.28 5.62 -15.79
CA ALA A 491 -13.59 6.12 -16.21
C ALA A 491 -13.78 7.60 -15.83
N LYS A 492 -13.38 7.98 -14.61
CA LYS A 492 -13.39 9.39 -14.17
C LYS A 492 -12.50 10.29 -15.03
N LYS A 493 -11.33 9.81 -15.46
CA LYS A 493 -10.48 10.58 -16.39
C LYS A 493 -11.14 10.78 -17.75
N LEU A 494 -11.85 9.75 -18.26
CA LEU A 494 -12.58 9.83 -19.53
C LEU A 494 -13.81 10.74 -19.47
N LEU A 495 -14.48 10.85 -18.32
CA LEU A 495 -15.63 11.75 -18.14
C LEU A 495 -15.23 13.22 -18.00
N ASN A 496 -13.98 13.50 -17.61
CA ASN A 496 -13.46 14.86 -17.44
C ASN A 496 -12.68 15.37 -18.67
N SER A 497 -12.48 14.52 -19.67
CA SER A 497 -11.88 14.85 -20.98
C SER A 497 -12.97 15.01 -22.02
#